data_AF-A0A2C9VYK5-F1
#
_entry.id   AF-A0A2C9VYK5-F1
#
_cell.length_a   1.000
_cell.length_b   1.000
_cell.length_c   1.000
_cell.angle_alpha   90.00
_cell.angle_beta   90.00
_cell.angle_gamma   90.00
#
_symmetry.space_group_name_H-M   'P 1'
#
loop_
_entity.id
_entity.type
_entity.pdbx_description
1 polymer ?
#
loop_
_entity_poly.entity_id
_entity_poly.type
_entity_poly.pdbx_seq_one_letter_code
_entity_poly.pdbx_strand_id
1 'polypeptide(L)' 'MSETPFRPREKLFEKQRYFQSIQKHTYLKGPFDKVTSVAIPVALAGSAIFLIVSLFLLANC' A
#
# COMPACT_ATOMS: atom_id res chain seq x y z
N MET A 1 10.13 -24.72 28.47
CA MET A 1 8.80 -24.13 28.67
C MET A 1 8.35 -23.58 27.33
N SER A 2 7.38 -24.20 26.64
CA SER A 2 6.82 -23.63 25.40
C SER A 2 5.69 -22.68 25.79
N GLU A 3 6.03 -21.40 25.91
CA GLU A 3 5.06 -20.34 26.16
C GLU A 3 4.10 -20.22 24.97
N THR A 4 2.80 -20.14 25.28
CA THR A 4 1.77 -20.03 24.24
C THR A 4 1.80 -18.61 23.66
N PRO A 5 1.62 -18.46 22.34
CA PRO A 5 1.66 -17.15 21.71
C PRO A 5 0.54 -16.25 22.24
N PHE A 6 0.81 -14.94 22.35
CA PHE A 6 -0.16 -13.92 22.81
C PHE A 6 -1.45 -13.86 21.98
N ARG A 7 -1.44 -14.40 20.76
CA ARG A 7 -2.59 -14.50 19.87
C ARG A 7 -2.72 -15.94 19.34
N PRO A 8 -3.95 -16.47 19.21
CA PRO A 8 -4.19 -17.77 18.60
C PRO A 8 -3.67 -17.82 17.15
N ARG A 9 -3.10 -18.95 16.73
CA ARG A 9 -2.48 -19.13 15.41
C ARG A 9 -3.52 -19.25 14.30
N GLU A 10 -4.76 -19.59 14.64
CA GLU A 10 -5.89 -19.77 13.73
C GLU A 10 -6.15 -18.50 12.91
N LYS A 11 -6.06 -17.33 13.56
CA LYS A 11 -6.23 -16.03 12.88
C LYS A 11 -5.14 -15.76 11.84
N LEU A 12 -3.92 -16.25 12.07
CA LEU A 12 -2.83 -16.13 11.10
C LEU A 12 -3.06 -17.03 9.90
N PHE A 13 -3.48 -18.28 10.12
CA PHE A 13 -3.78 -19.22 9.04
C PHE A 13 -4.93 -18.73 8.16
N GLU A 14 -5.95 -18.11 8.74
CA GLU A 14 -7.06 -17.51 7.99
C GLU A 14 -6.57 -16.39 7.07
N LYS A 15 -5.73 -15.47 7.58
CA LYS A 15 -5.13 -14.41 6.77
C LYS A 15 -4.18 -14.96 5.70
N GLN A 16 -3.40 -15.99 6.02
CA GLN A 16 -2.52 -16.66 5.08
C GLN A 16 -3.30 -17.27 3.92
N ARG A 17 -4.39 -18.01 4.20
CA ARG A 17 -5.26 -18.56 3.14
C ARG A 17 -5.88 -17.47 2.28
N TYR A 18 -6.36 -16.39 2.89
CA TYR A 18 -6.92 -15.25 2.16
C TYR A 18 -5.90 -14.58 1.22
N PHE A 19 -4.69 -14.27 1.70
CA PHE A 19 -3.67 -13.60 0.87
C PHE A 19 -2.96 -14.53 -0.13
N GLN A 20 -3.02 -15.85 0.09
CA GLN A 20 -2.48 -16.85 -0.84
C GLN A 20 -3.48 -17.22 -1.95
N SER A 21 -4.79 -17.11 -1.71
CA SER A 21 -5.79 -17.37 -2.76
C SER A 21 -5.83 -16.27 -3.82
N ILE A 22 -5.32 -15.07 -3.51
CA ILE A 22 -5.33 -13.92 -4.41
C ILE A 22 -4.10 -13.93 -5.32
N GLN A 23 -4.34 -14.10 -6.63
CA GLN A 23 -3.31 -14.07 -7.69
C GLN A 23 -3.01 -12.64 -8.14
N LYS A 24 -2.50 -11.80 -7.22
CA LYS A 24 -2.06 -10.42 -7.51
C LYS A 24 -0.66 -10.18 -6.96
N HIS A 25 0.03 -9.16 -7.48
CA HIS A 25 1.28 -8.68 -6.91
C HIS A 25 1.09 -8.27 -5.44
N THR A 26 2.16 -8.41 -4.64
CA THR A 26 2.15 -8.28 -3.18
C THR A 26 1.49 -6.99 -2.68
N TYR A 27 1.71 -5.87 -3.36
CA TYR A 27 1.20 -4.54 -3.00
C TYR A 27 -0.25 -4.28 -3.46
N LEU A 28 -0.96 -5.28 -4.00
CA LEU A 28 -2.36 -5.16 -4.48
C LEU A 28 -3.26 -6.28 -3.94
N LYS A 29 -2.82 -7.01 -2.93
CA LYS A 29 -3.53 -8.19 -2.42
C LYS A 29 -4.76 -7.78 -1.61
N GLY A 30 -4.59 -6.84 -0.68
CA GLY A 30 -5.68 -6.32 0.14
C GLY A 30 -6.48 -5.20 -0.53
N PRO A 31 -7.75 -4.99 -0.13
CA PRO A 31 -8.50 -3.80 -0.52
C PRO A 31 -7.86 -2.52 0.03
N PHE A 32 -7.26 -2.59 1.22
CA PHE A 32 -6.52 -1.47 1.82
C PHE A 32 -5.26 -1.13 1.02
N ASP A 33 -4.56 -2.15 0.52
CA ASP A 33 -3.35 -1.98 -0.29
C ASP A 33 -3.63 -1.20 -1.57
N LYS A 34 -4.85 -1.30 -2.13
CA LYS A 34 -5.27 -0.49 -3.29
C LYS A 34 -5.31 1.00 -2.98
N VAL A 35 -5.80 1.37 -1.79
CA VAL A 35 -5.85 2.77 -1.36
C VAL A 35 -4.46 3.29 -1.05
N THR A 36 -3.67 2.51 -0.29
CA THR A 36 -2.35 2.94 0.18
C THR A 36 -1.26 2.87 -0.89
N SER A 37 -1.35 1.94 -1.84
CA SER A 37 -0.31 1.73 -2.85
C SER A 37 -0.63 2.38 -4.20
N VAL A 38 -1.89 2.78 -4.45
CA VAL A 38 -2.28 3.40 -5.73
C VAL A 38 -2.83 4.82 -5.50
N ALA A 39 -3.92 4.96 -4.75
CA ALA A 39 -4.60 6.25 -4.65
C ALA A 39 -3.74 7.34 -3.98
N ILE A 40 -3.19 7.04 -2.79
CA ILE A 40 -2.37 7.99 -2.05
C ILE A 40 -1.08 8.35 -2.82
N PRO A 41 -0.29 7.38 -3.32
CA PRO A 41 0.94 7.70 -4.04
C PRO A 41 0.68 8.46 -5.33
N VAL A 42 -0.37 8.13 -6.09
CA VAL A 42 -0.70 8.84 -7.34
C VAL A 42 -1.14 10.27 -7.06
N ALA A 43 -1.99 10.50 -6.05
CA ALA A 43 -2.41 11.85 -5.68
C ALA A 43 -1.22 12.69 -5.19
N LEU A 44 -0.36 12.10 -4.36
CA LEU A 44 0.81 12.79 -3.83
C LEU A 44 1.85 13.08 -4.92
N ALA A 45 2.20 12.09 -5.73
CA ALA A 45 3.14 12.28 -6.83
C ALA A 45 2.60 13.27 -7.87
N GLY A 46 1.31 13.16 -8.23
CA GLY A 46 0.68 14.06 -9.18
C GLY A 46 0.68 15.51 -8.69
N SER A 47 0.30 15.75 -7.44
CA SER A 47 0.33 17.09 -6.85
C SER A 47 1.74 17.64 -6.71
N ALA A 48 2.70 16.82 -6.26
CA ALA A 48 4.10 17.23 -6.16
C ALA A 48 4.70 17.58 -7.53
N ILE A 49 4.50 16.73 -8.54
CA ILE A 49 5.00 16.99 -9.90
C ILE A 49 4.39 18.26 -10.46
N PHE A 50 3.07 18.46 -10.30
CA PHE A 50 2.39 19.66 -10.76
C PHE A 50 2.99 20.93 -10.15
N LEU A 51 3.24 20.94 -8.84
CA LEU A 51 3.84 22.09 -8.14
C LEU A 51 5.27 22.37 -8.61
N ILE A 52 6.09 21.32 -8.78
CA ILE A 52 7.48 21.46 -9.24
C ILE A 52 7.53 22.02 -10.66
N VAL A 53 6.73 21.46 -11.58
CA VAL A 53 6.70 21.90 -12.99
C VAL A 53 6.18 23.33 -13.09
N SER A 54 5.14 23.67 -12.33
CA SER A 54 4.57 25.02 -12.31
C SER A 54 5.59 26.06 -11.84
N LEU A 55 6.36 25.74 -10.79
CA LEU A 55 7.44 26.61 -10.31
C LEU A 55 8.53 26.80 -11.36
N PHE A 56 8.94 25.72 -12.03
CA PHE A 56 9.99 25.81 -13.05
C PHE A 56 9.55 26.63 -14.27
N LEU A 57 8.28 26.51 -14.69
CA LEU A 57 7.75 27.29 -15.80
C LEU A 57 7.69 28.79 -15.48
N LEU A 58 7.28 29.14 -14.25
CA LEU A 58 7.26 30.53 -13.75
C LEU A 58 8.66 31.14 -13.61
N ALA A 59 9.66 30.34 -13.23
CA ALA A 59 11.03 30.83 -13.01
C ALA A 59 11.83 31.06 -14.31
N ASN A 60 11.36 30.56 -15.46
CA ASN A 60 12.01 30.70 -16.76
C ASN A 60 11.25 31.64 -17.72
N CYS A 61 10.29 32.42 -17.20
CA CYS A 61 9.57 33.47 -17.92
C CYS A 61 10.06 34.84 -17.45
#